data_AF-A0A3S4IYG3-F1
#
_entry.id   AF-A0A3S4IYG3-F1
#
_cell.length_a   1.000
_cell.length_b   1.000
_cell.length_c   1.000
_cell.angle_alpha   90.00
_cell.angle_beta   90.00
_cell.angle_gamma   90.00
#
_symmetry.space_group_name_H-M   'P 1'
#
loop_
_entity.id
_entity.type
_entity.pdbx_description
1 polymer ?
#
loop_
_entity_poly.entity_id
_entity_poly.type
_entity_poly.pdbx_seq_one_letter_code
_entity_poly.pdbx_strand_id
1 'polypeptide(L)' 'MIADACGDISAEAHERAMQRMVQAGARPITSLQYLLELQRDWARTDTYELTTGIAAKLGGGYGLGIRYAKTMFGGHEG' A
#
# COMPACT_ATOMS: atom_id res chain seq x y z
N MET A 1 -10.82 4.04 -4.34
CA MET A 1 -11.11 2.59 -4.45
C MET A 1 -9.80 1.85 -4.26
N ILE A 2 -9.78 0.86 -3.37
CA ILE A 2 -8.58 0.06 -3.09
C ILE A 2 -8.77 -1.30 -3.77
N ALA A 3 -8.13 -1.48 -4.93
CA ALA A 3 -8.46 -2.57 -5.86
C ALA A 3 -8.10 -3.97 -5.31
N ASP A 4 -6.95 -4.08 -4.63
CA ASP A 4 -6.46 -5.30 -3.98
C ASP A 4 -7.14 -5.61 -2.63
N ALA A 5 -8.04 -4.73 -2.17
CA ALA A 5 -8.86 -4.93 -0.98
C ALA A 5 -10.36 -5.09 -1.32
N CYS A 6 -10.70 -5.32 -2.59
CA CYS A 6 -12.06 -5.59 -3.03
C CYS A 6 -12.13 -6.83 -3.94
N GLY A 7 -13.30 -7.47 -3.99
CA GLY A 7 -13.54 -8.68 -4.77
C GLY A 7 -15.01 -8.77 -5.18
N ASP A 8 -15.31 -9.69 -6.09
CA ASP A 8 -16.67 -9.97 -6.58
C ASP A 8 -16.85 -11.49 -6.78
N ILE A 9 -18.07 -11.94 -7.08
CA ILE A 9 -18.41 -13.35 -7.26
C ILE A 9 -17.68 -14.02 -8.44
N SER A 10 -17.16 -13.22 -9.38
CA SER A 10 -16.33 -13.68 -10.50
C SER A 10 -15.34 -12.59 -10.91
N ALA A 11 -14.27 -13.00 -11.61
CA ALA A 11 -13.30 -12.06 -12.17
C ALA A 11 -13.93 -11.10 -13.19
N GLU A 12 -14.89 -11.59 -13.99
CA GLU A 12 -15.61 -10.74 -14.93
C GLU A 12 -16.47 -9.69 -14.22
N ALA A 13 -17.24 -10.08 -13.19
CA ALA A 13 -18.08 -9.15 -12.44
C ALA A 13 -17.23 -8.04 -11.80
N HIS A 14 -16.09 -8.43 -11.20
CA HIS A 14 -15.13 -7.50 -10.63
C HIS A 14 -14.59 -6.52 -11.68
N GLU A 15 -14.09 -7.01 -12.81
CA GLU A 15 -13.54 -6.17 -13.88
C GLU A 15 -14.58 -5.18 -14.44
N ARG A 16 -15.84 -5.62 -14.63
CA ARG A 16 -16.92 -4.72 -15.07
C ARG A 16 -17.24 -3.64 -14.04
N ALA A 17 -17.21 -3.97 -12.75
CA ALA A 17 -17.39 -2.98 -11.68
C ALA A 17 -16.23 -1.96 -11.65
N MET A 18 -14.99 -2.44 -11.81
CA MET A 18 -13.79 -1.59 -11.88
C MET A 18 -13.88 -0.59 -13.05
N GLN A 19 -14.24 -1.07 -14.25
CA GLN A 19 -14.41 -0.22 -15.44
C GLN A 19 -15.44 0.89 -15.22
N ARG A 20 -16.59 0.59 -14.60
CA ARG A 20 -17.60 1.60 -14.26
C ARG A 20 -17.09 2.65 -13.28
N MET A 21 -16.32 2.22 -12.29
CA MET A 21 -15.74 3.12 -11.28
C MET A 21 -14.73 4.08 -11.92
N VAL A 22 -13.88 3.57 -12.83
CA VAL A 22 -12.95 4.42 -13.61
C VAL A 22 -13.71 5.41 -14.50
N GLN A 23 -14.77 4.99 -15.19
CA GLN A 23 -15.61 5.89 -15.99
C GLN A 23 -16.27 6.99 -15.15
N ALA A 24 -16.61 6.70 -13.90
CA ALA A 24 -17.10 7.68 -12.93
C ALA A 24 -16.00 8.58 -12.32
N GLY A 25 -14.75 8.44 -12.77
CA GLY A 25 -13.61 9.26 -12.35
C GLY A 25 -12.84 8.71 -11.14
N ALA A 26 -13.17 7.51 -10.66
CA ALA A 26 -12.37 6.87 -9.63
C ALA A 26 -10.96 6.55 -10.15
N ARG A 27 -9.96 6.67 -9.27
CA ARG A 27 -8.58 6.27 -9.52
C ARG A 27 -8.26 5.08 -8.62
N PRO A 28 -8.38 3.84 -9.11
CA PRO A 28 -8.04 2.68 -8.32
C PRO A 28 -6.56 2.71 -7.93
N ILE A 29 -6.30 2.38 -6.68
CA ILE A 29 -4.94 2.23 -6.13
C ILE A 29 -4.89 0.93 -5.32
N THR A 30 -3.69 0.52 -4.91
CA THR A 30 -3.50 -0.62 -4.01
C THR A 30 -3.50 -0.16 -2.55
N SER A 31 -3.73 -1.10 -1.64
CA SER A 31 -3.74 -0.89 -0.20
C SER A 31 -2.38 -0.37 0.31
N LEU A 32 -1.29 -0.93 -0.24
CA LEU A 32 0.07 -0.47 0.06
C LEU A 32 0.30 0.96 -0.45
N GLN A 33 -0.09 1.26 -1.69
CA GLN A 33 0.06 2.62 -2.23
C GLN A 33 -0.72 3.63 -1.39
N TYR A 34 -1.96 3.29 -1.01
CA TYR A 34 -2.77 4.13 -0.13
C TYR A 34 -2.08 4.41 1.21
N LEU A 35 -1.55 3.37 1.87
CA LEU A 35 -0.80 3.52 3.12
C LEU A 35 0.40 4.47 2.96
N LEU A 36 1.17 4.32 1.88
CA LEU A 36 2.34 5.16 1.61
C LEU A 36 1.97 6.61 1.27
N GLU A 37 0.83 6.84 0.62
CA GLU A 37 0.31 8.19 0.36
C GLU A 37 -0.18 8.91 1.62
N LEU A 38 -0.62 8.16 2.64
CA LEU A 38 -0.95 8.72 3.95
C LEU A 38 0.31 9.16 4.70
N GLN A 39 1.38 8.36 4.64
CA GLN A 39 2.68 8.75 5.21
C GLN A 39 3.22 9.97 4.47
N ARG A 40 3.42 9.86 3.14
CA ARG A 40 3.91 10.86 2.17
C ARG A 40 5.28 11.48 2.44
N ASP A 41 5.54 11.83 3.69
CA ASP A 41 6.70 12.53 4.21
C ASP A 41 7.38 11.65 5.25
N TRP A 42 8.62 11.26 4.98
CA TRP A 42 9.41 10.39 5.86
C TRP A 42 10.11 11.14 6.98
N ALA A 43 10.13 12.49 6.94
CA ALA A 43 10.50 13.30 8.09
C ALA A 43 9.39 13.33 9.16
N ARG A 44 8.16 12.92 8.83
CA ARG A 44 7.06 12.79 9.80
C ARG A 44 7.22 11.54 10.65
N THR A 45 7.89 11.70 11.78
CA THR A 45 8.22 10.62 12.71
C THR A 45 6.99 10.05 13.45
N ASP A 46 5.97 10.87 13.73
CA ASP A 46 4.76 10.46 14.47
C ASP A 46 4.06 9.22 13.88
N THR A 47 4.07 9.07 12.57
CA THR A 47 3.44 7.94 11.86
C THR A 47 4.45 6.99 11.22
N TYR A 48 5.75 7.28 11.30
CA TYR A 48 6.81 6.53 10.61
C TYR A 48 6.83 5.05 11.00
N GLU A 49 6.98 4.76 12.30
CA GLU A 49 7.05 3.37 12.79
C GLU A 49 5.74 2.62 12.59
N LEU A 50 4.60 3.32 12.67
CA LEU A 50 3.29 2.72 12.41
C LEU A 50 3.18 2.29 10.93
N THR A 51 3.47 3.20 10.01
CA THR A 51 3.42 2.94 8.56
C THR A 51 4.39 1.83 8.17
N THR A 52 5.67 1.95 8.56
CA THR A 52 6.70 0.95 8.23
C THR A 52 6.43 -0.39 8.90
N GLY A 53 5.88 -0.39 10.13
CA GLY A 53 5.48 -1.61 10.83
C GLY A 53 4.35 -2.36 10.13
N ILE A 54 3.30 -1.65 9.68
CA ILE A 54 2.21 -2.24 8.88
C ILE A 54 2.76 -2.78 7.56
N ALA A 55 3.57 -1.99 6.85
CA ALA A 55 4.15 -2.36 5.57
C ALA A 55 5.14 -3.53 5.68
N ALA A 56 5.92 -3.62 6.76
CA ALA A 56 6.82 -4.75 7.02
C ALA A 56 6.05 -6.07 7.16
N LYS A 57 4.87 -6.02 7.79
CA LYS A 57 4.02 -7.20 8.05
C LYS A 57 3.19 -7.61 6.83
N LEU A 58 2.59 -6.64 6.13
CA LEU A 58 1.56 -6.89 5.11
C LEU A 58 1.97 -6.47 3.69
N GLY A 59 3.04 -5.69 3.52
CA GLY A 59 3.46 -5.10 2.25
C GLY A 59 4.21 -6.04 1.30
N GLY A 60 4.18 -7.36 1.54
CA GLY A 60 4.81 -8.37 0.68
C GLY A 60 6.29 -8.07 0.40
N GLY A 61 6.65 -7.89 -0.87
CA GLY A 61 8.01 -7.58 -1.31
C GLY A 61 8.56 -6.28 -0.72
N TYR A 62 7.73 -5.22 -0.59
CA TYR A 62 8.15 -3.98 0.05
C TYR A 62 8.44 -4.20 1.55
N GLY A 63 7.64 -5.02 2.21
CA GLY A 63 7.86 -5.40 3.60
C GLY A 63 9.13 -6.24 3.82
N LEU A 64 9.58 -7.00 2.81
CA LEU A 64 10.90 -7.64 2.84
C LEU A 64 12.02 -6.60 2.76
N GLY A 65 11.87 -5.58 1.91
CA GLY A 65 12.80 -4.44 1.81
C GLY A 65 12.98 -3.71 3.14
N ILE A 66 11.88 -3.39 3.83
CA ILE A 66 11.94 -2.74 5.15
C ILE A 66 12.72 -3.59 6.16
N ARG A 67 12.46 -4.90 6.19
CA ARG A 67 13.16 -5.82 7.11
C ARG A 67 14.64 -5.93 6.77
N TYR A 68 14.98 -5.99 5.49
CA TYR A 68 16.36 -5.97 5.03
C TYR A 68 17.08 -4.69 5.47
N ALA A 69 16.52 -3.52 5.16
CA ALA A 69 17.11 -2.23 5.52
C ALA A 69 17.27 -2.07 7.05
N LYS A 70 16.29 -2.51 7.83
CA LYS A 70 16.37 -2.48 9.30
C LYS A 70 17.47 -3.39 9.85
N THR A 71 17.68 -4.55 9.23
CA THR A 71 18.71 -5.51 9.65
C THR A 71 20.12 -5.08 9.24
N MET A 72 20.27 -4.54 8.03
CA MET A 72 21.58 -4.20 7.46
C MET A 72 22.07 -2.81 7.84
N PHE A 73 21.17 -1.84 8.01
CA PHE A 73 21.50 -0.42 8.20
C PHE A 73 20.90 0.18 9.48
N GLY A 74 20.33 -0.65 10.36
CA GLY A 74 19.76 -0.17 11.63
C GLY A 74 18.50 0.69 11.47
N GLY A 75 17.84 0.63 10.32
CA GLY A 75 16.57 1.34 10.07
C GLY A 75 16.71 2.80 9.64
N HIS A 76 17.95 3.26 9.37
CA HIS A 76 18.24 4.57 8.80
C HIS A 76 19.05 4.38 7.51
N GLU A 77 18.39 4.47 6.36
CA GLU A 77 19.07 4.72 5.08
C GLU A 77 18.77 6.17 4.70
N GLY A 78 19.72 7.06 5.00
CA GLY A 78 19.62 8.51 4.77
C GLY A 78 20.19 9.32 5.92
#